data_AF-A0A068UDC8-F1
#
_entry.id   AF-A0A068UDC8-F1
#
_cell.length_a   1.000
_cell.length_b   1.000
_cell.length_c   1.000
_cell.angle_alpha   90.00
_cell.angle_beta   90.00
_cell.angle_gamma   90.00
#
_symmetry.space_group_name_H-M   'P 1'
#
loop_
_entity.id
_entity.type
_entity.pdbx_description
1 polymer ?
#
loop_
_entity_poly.entity_id
_entity_poly.type
_entity_poly.pdbx_seq_one_letter_code
_entity_poly.pdbx_strand_id
1 'polypeptide(L)' 'MLDALLAEEKVLQEYSSRIQVILCNDCERKGNASFHWLYHKCPHCGSYNTRLL' A
#
# COMPACT_ATOMS: atom_id res chain seq x y z
N MET A 1 -6.18 -5.79 10.98
CA MET A 1 -5.35 -5.47 12.16
C MET A 1 -4.21 -4.53 11.79
N LEU A 2 -3.44 -4.79 10.73
CA LEU A 2 -2.44 -3.82 10.22
C LEU A 2 -3.07 -2.53 9.67
N ASP A 3 -4.21 -2.61 8.98
CA ASP A 3 -4.91 -1.43 8.44
C ASP A 3 -5.19 -0.34 9.49
N ALA A 4 -5.55 -0.72 10.72
CA ALA A 4 -5.90 0.21 11.78
C ALA A 4 -4.65 0.95 12.33
N LEU A 5 -3.52 0.24 12.42
CA LEU A 5 -2.25 0.81 12.85
C LEU A 5 -1.66 1.75 11.78
N LEU A 6 -1.77 1.38 10.50
CA LEU A 6 -1.41 2.26 9.38
C LEU A 6 -2.28 3.53 9.34
N ALA A 7 -3.57 3.42 9.67
CA ALA A 7 -4.49 4.56 9.66
C ALA A 7 -4.23 5.56 10.80
N GLU A 8 -3.65 5.11 11.91
CA GLU A 8 -3.21 5.98 13.01
C GLU A 8 -1.90 6.71 12.71
N GLU A 9 -1.08 6.17 11.80
CA GLU A 9 0.11 6.86 11.32
C GLU A 9 -0.34 8.08 10.50
N LYS A 10 -0.11 9.29 11.04
CA LYS A 10 -0.40 10.55 10.35
C LYS A 10 0.45 10.63 9.08
N VAL A 11 -0.06 10.07 7.99
CA VAL A 11 0.42 10.39 6.64
C VAL A 11 0.23 11.89 6.50
N LEU A 12 1.34 12.65 6.44
CA LEU A 12 1.29 14.07 6.13
C LEU A 12 0.37 14.23 4.91
N GLN A 13 -0.64 15.09 4.99
CA GLN A 13 -1.68 15.21 3.94
C GLN A 13 -1.11 15.36 2.52
N GLU A 14 0.09 15.92 2.39
CA GLU A 14 0.93 16.02 1.19
C GLU A 14 1.23 14.68 0.47
N TYR A 15 1.18 13.55 1.20
CA TYR A 15 1.51 12.21 0.71
C TYR A 15 0.29 11.30 0.61
N SER A 16 -0.85 11.69 1.20
CA SER A 16 -2.07 10.88 1.22
C SER A 16 -2.67 10.68 -0.18
N SER A 17 -2.39 11.60 -1.09
CA SER A 17 -2.77 11.55 -2.51
C SER A 17 -1.70 10.95 -3.43
N ARG A 18 -0.53 10.55 -2.89
CA ARG A 18 0.49 9.89 -3.70
C ARG A 18 0.13 8.43 -3.88
N ILE A 19 0.20 7.99 -5.12
CA ILE A 19 -0.11 6.63 -5.53
C ILE A 19 1.20 5.99 -5.99
N GLN A 20 1.50 4.79 -5.48
CA GLN A 20 2.64 4.00 -5.90
C GLN A 20 2.17 2.76 -6.66
N VAL A 21 2.86 2.45 -7.75
CA VAL A 21 2.61 1.22 -8.48
C VAL A 21 3.35 0.10 -7.77
N ILE A 22 2.62 -0.96 -7.43
CA ILE A 22 3.16 -2.14 -6.76
C ILE A 22 2.89 -3.39 -7.57
N LEU A 23 3.78 -4.36 -7.45
CA LEU A 23 3.54 -5.74 -7.83
C LEU A 23 3.23 -6.55 -6.58
N CYS A 24 2.10 -7.23 -6.53
CA CYS A 24 1.81 -8.16 -5.45
C CYS A 24 2.47 -9.51 -5.71
N ASN A 25 3.20 -10.04 -4.74
CA ASN A 25 3.88 -11.32 -4.86
C ASN A 25 2.91 -12.51 -4.71
N ASP A 26 1.75 -12.33 -4.06
CA ASP A 26 0.81 -13.43 -3.83
C ASP A 26 -0.18 -13.62 -4.98
N CYS A 27 -0.56 -12.53 -5.66
CA CYS A 27 -1.49 -12.61 -6.79
C CYS A 27 -0.85 -12.20 -8.13
N GLU A 28 0.43 -11.86 -8.12
CA GLU A 28 1.25 -11.48 -9.28
C GLU A 28 0.68 -10.34 -10.13
N ARG A 29 -0.27 -9.59 -9.57
CA ARG A 29 -0.93 -8.46 -10.23
C ARG A 29 -0.28 -7.15 -9.85
N LYS A 30 -0.20 -6.27 -10.85
CA LYS A 30 0.14 -4.87 -10.63
C LYS A 30 -1.07 -4.11 -10.10
N GLY A 31 -0.85 -3.21 -9.15
CA GLY A 31 -1.90 -2.42 -8.54
C GLY A 31 -1.39 -1.07 -8.09
N ASN A 32 -2.33 -0.14 -7.93
CA ASN A 32 -2.07 1.19 -7.42
C ASN A 32 -2.39 1.19 -5.93
N ALA A 33 -1.37 1.40 -5.09
CA ALA A 33 -1.53 1.49 -3.65
C ALA A 33 -1.25 2.92 -3.18
N SER A 34 -1.99 3.38 -2.17
CA SER A 34 -1.70 4.64 -1.51
C SER A 34 -0.29 4.60 -0.92
N PHE A 35 0.40 5.75 -0.98
CA PHE A 35 1.73 5.88 -0.42
C PHE A 35 1.69 5.61 1.09
N HIS A 36 2.49 4.63 1.50
CA HIS A 36 2.83 4.39 2.89
C HIS A 36 4.34 4.13 2.98
N TRP A 37 4.97 4.49 4.09
CA TRP A 37 6.42 4.32 4.22
C TRP A 37 6.85 2.86 4.32
N LEU A 38 6.05 2.04 4.99
CA LEU A 38 6.40 0.65 5.30
C LEU A 38 5.62 -0.41 4.51
N TYR A 39 4.35 -0.16 4.18
CA TYR A 39 3.45 -1.22 3.75
C TYR A 39 2.47 -0.75 2.69
N HIS A 40 2.44 -1.45 1.56
CA HIS A 40 1.49 -1.18 0.48
C HIS A 40 0.49 -2.30 0.40
N LYS A 41 -0.79 -1.96 0.61
CA LYS A 41 -1.87 -2.93 0.50
C LYS A 41 -2.20 -3.17 -0.97
N CYS A 42 -2.19 -4.42 -1.39
CA CYS A 42 -2.64 -4.82 -2.71
C CYS A 42 -4.15 -4.55 -2.85
N PRO A 43 -4.60 -3.80 -3.88
CA PRO A 43 -6.02 -3.55 -4.09
C PRO A 43 -6.80 -4.79 -4.58
N HIS A 44 -6.11 -5.84 -5.04
CA HIS A 44 -6.74 -7.03 -5.62
C HIS A 44 -7.01 -8.14 -4.61
N CYS A 45 -6.06 -8.41 -3.71
CA CYS A 45 -6.16 -9.50 -2.74
C CYS A 45 -6.05 -9.03 -1.27
N GLY A 46 -5.78 -7.73 -1.04
CA GLY A 46 -5.58 -7.19 0.30
C GLY A 46 -4.27 -7.58 0.98
N SER A 47 -3.38 -8.31 0.30
CA SER A 47 -2.06 -8.67 0.83
C SER A 47 -1.12 -7.47 0.88
N TYR A 48 -0.19 -7.49 1.84
CA TYR A 48 0.90 -6.52 1.96
C TYR A 48 2.23 -7.06 1.44
N ASN A 49 2.28 -8.32 0.99
CA ASN A 49 3.45 -8.91 0.35
C ASN A 49 3.58 -8.36 -1.08
N THR A 50 4.05 -7.12 -1.17
CA THR A 50 4.11 -6.35 -2.41
C THR A 50 5.48 -5.70 -2.55
N ARG A 51 5.88 -5.44 -3.79
CA ARG A 51 7.12 -4.75 -4.12
C ARG A 51 6.79 -3.49 -4.93
N LEU A 52 7.47 -2.39 -4.61
CA LEU A 52 7.40 -1.16 -5.39
C LEU A 52 8.01 -1.35 -6.79
N LEU A 53 7.35 -0.80 -7.81
CA LEU A 53 7.81 -0.75 -9.20
C LEU A 53 8.28 0.65 -9.60
#